data_AF-A0A482XFB4-F1
#
_entry.id   AF-A0A482XFB4-F1
#
_cell.length_a   1.000
_cell.length_b   1.000
_cell.length_c   1.000
_cell.angle_alpha   90.00
_cell.angle_beta   90.00
_cell.angle_gamma   90.00
#
_symmetry.space_group_name_H-M   'P 1'
#
loop_
_entity.id
_entity.type
_entity.pdbx_description
1 polymer ?
#
loop_
_entity_poly.entity_id
_entity_poly.type
_entity_poly.pdbx_seq_one_letter_code
_entity_poly.pdbx_strand_id
1 'polypeptide(L)'
;MAHKYRDEVVGKRFLSVSASSKLKLSKISEWGWKAGVIRAATHKDNTNKDLQVLVEYDGLEWQKREWVSVYREDMFKVFMVESGLYWARRPNPHGSGTLLWPALKFTTLVARVDLKGLQPLEFLHDQYLLFSSDSQLQPYKEWDPGLAGGLRGQAAAEVREAARVWCEAQDGQRILLTTPSVLVGYRVQVYRSEGTTQFYTAVIVGYNETNRELTVTDDTVLEEHNEDPCLLQMRLIGDGVVESIMRGEEVGITPRRSRSSVAATPNHFPPTARRRGGESGHQHHQHQLQSQGEVRKLRRNHIVQTTPSSNNNKGKKSSEVKFLMCC
;
A
#
# COMPACT_ATOMS: atom_id res chain seq x y z
N MET A 1 11.24 -11.14 18.50
CA MET A 1 12.10 -10.01 18.10
C MET A 1 11.23 -8.97 17.40
N ALA A 2 11.62 -7.69 17.29
CA ALA A 2 10.96 -6.80 16.34
C ALA A 2 10.98 -7.46 14.95
N HIS A 3 9.95 -7.28 14.11
CA HIS A 3 10.08 -7.71 12.70
C HIS A 3 11.36 -7.06 12.15
N LYS A 4 12.33 -7.92 11.84
CA LYS A 4 13.73 -7.53 11.66
C LYS A 4 13.81 -6.65 10.40
N TYR A 5 14.62 -5.60 10.48
CA TYR A 5 15.00 -4.77 9.35
C TYR A 5 15.49 -5.70 8.23
N ARG A 6 14.77 -5.77 7.10
CA ARG A 6 15.35 -6.26 5.85
C ARG A 6 16.17 -5.14 5.24
N ASP A 7 17.23 -5.43 4.51
CA ASP A 7 18.05 -4.37 3.91
C ASP A 7 17.38 -3.83 2.64
N GLU A 8 16.76 -4.70 1.84
CA GLU A 8 16.16 -4.37 0.55
C GLU A 8 15.11 -3.24 0.69
N VAL A 9 15.24 -2.20 -0.14
CA VAL A 9 14.34 -1.03 -0.11
C VAL A 9 13.01 -1.26 -0.81
N VAL A 10 12.97 -2.22 -1.72
CA VAL A 10 11.78 -2.50 -2.53
C VAL A 10 10.63 -2.99 -1.66
N GLY A 11 9.44 -2.47 -1.91
CA GLY A 11 8.22 -2.73 -1.18
C GLY A 11 8.05 -1.95 0.12
N LYS A 12 9.05 -1.17 0.54
CA LYS A 12 8.99 -0.34 1.74
C LYS A 12 8.42 1.05 1.45
N ARG A 13 7.91 1.69 2.51
CA ARG A 13 7.54 3.11 2.44
C ARG A 13 8.77 4.02 2.46
N PHE A 14 8.66 5.18 1.83
CA PHE A 14 9.69 6.22 1.87
C PHE A 14 9.11 7.56 2.30
N LEU A 15 9.96 8.41 2.85
CA LEU A 15 9.70 9.83 3.10
C LEU A 15 10.81 10.66 2.47
N SER A 16 10.46 11.72 1.76
CA SER A 16 11.45 12.60 1.13
C SER A 16 11.08 14.07 1.17
N VAL A 17 12.11 14.92 1.11
CA VAL A 17 11.99 16.37 0.93
C VAL A 17 12.93 16.79 -0.19
N SER A 18 12.40 17.48 -1.19
CA SER A 18 13.17 17.94 -2.36
C SER A 18 14.26 18.95 -1.99
N ALA A 19 15.37 18.95 -2.74
CA ALA A 19 16.48 19.85 -2.49
C ALA A 19 16.16 21.35 -2.67
N SER A 20 15.14 21.68 -3.47
CA SER A 20 14.73 23.06 -3.76
C SER A 20 14.09 23.79 -2.56
N SER A 21 13.68 23.07 -1.52
CA SER A 21 12.92 23.64 -0.41
C SER A 21 13.83 24.42 0.56
N LYS A 22 13.50 25.68 0.86
CA LYS A 22 14.14 26.42 1.98
C LYS A 22 13.55 25.93 3.30
N LEU A 23 14.35 25.24 4.10
CA LEU A 23 13.87 24.53 5.29
C LEU A 23 14.25 25.27 6.58
N LYS A 24 13.30 25.36 7.51
CA LYS A 24 13.53 25.78 8.90
C LYS A 24 13.08 24.64 9.82
N LEU A 25 13.98 24.19 10.69
CA LEU A 25 13.71 23.03 11.56
C LEU A 25 12.53 23.25 12.51
N SER A 26 12.29 24.50 12.95
CA SER A 26 11.12 24.85 13.79
C SER A 26 9.77 24.60 13.11
N LYS A 27 9.77 24.38 11.79
CA LYS A 27 8.59 24.09 10.95
C LYS A 27 8.73 22.75 10.25
N ILE A 28 9.39 21.77 10.88
CA ILE A 28 9.66 20.44 10.27
C ILE A 28 8.38 19.74 9.78
N SER A 29 7.27 19.88 10.51
CA SER A 29 5.96 19.35 10.11
C SER A 29 5.37 20.00 8.86
N GLU A 30 5.83 21.21 8.50
CA GLU A 30 5.39 21.96 7.31
C GLU A 30 6.36 21.78 6.14
N TRP A 31 7.43 21.00 6.27
CA TRP A 31 8.27 20.71 5.11
C TRP A 31 7.42 19.97 4.07
N GLY A 32 7.68 20.21 2.78
CA GLY A 32 6.96 19.56 1.67
C GLY A 32 7.29 18.06 1.56
N TRP A 33 6.99 17.31 2.62
CA TRP A 33 7.19 15.88 2.72
C TRP A 33 6.37 15.18 1.64
N LYS A 34 7.06 14.34 0.87
CA LYS A 34 6.44 13.37 -0.03
C LYS A 34 6.61 11.99 0.56
N ALA A 35 5.55 11.20 0.50
CA ALA A 35 5.51 9.83 0.96
C ALA A 35 5.06 8.91 -0.17
N GLY A 36 5.33 7.63 -0.04
CA GLY A 36 4.94 6.64 -1.03
C GLY A 36 5.61 5.29 -0.80
N VAL A 37 5.62 4.47 -1.85
CA VAL A 37 6.21 3.12 -1.84
C VAL A 37 7.31 3.01 -2.89
N ILE A 38 8.42 2.39 -2.53
CA ILE A 38 9.47 2.01 -3.47
C ILE A 38 9.05 0.72 -4.17
N ARG A 39 8.86 0.75 -5.48
CA ARG A 39 8.38 -0.39 -6.28
C ARG A 39 9.49 -1.18 -6.97
N ALA A 40 10.60 -0.53 -7.29
CA ALA A 40 11.78 -1.16 -7.87
C ALA A 40 13.05 -0.39 -7.48
N ALA A 41 14.21 -1.04 -7.62
CA ALA A 41 15.53 -0.47 -7.39
C ALA A 41 16.53 -0.96 -8.43
N THR A 42 17.53 -0.16 -8.77
CA THR A 42 18.61 -0.57 -9.70
C THR A 42 19.72 -1.35 -9.02
N HIS A 43 19.86 -1.24 -7.69
CA HIS A 43 20.93 -1.88 -6.92
C HIS A 43 20.40 -2.47 -5.62
N LYS A 44 20.98 -3.59 -5.20
CA LYS A 44 20.68 -4.25 -3.90
C LYS A 44 21.33 -3.50 -2.74
N ASP A 45 22.53 -2.97 -2.97
CA ASP A 45 23.25 -2.16 -2.00
C ASP A 45 22.65 -0.75 -1.95
N ASN A 46 21.99 -0.45 -0.84
CA ASN A 46 21.37 0.85 -0.64
C ASN A 46 22.38 1.98 -0.50
N THR A 47 23.66 1.71 -0.28
CA THR A 47 24.71 2.73 -0.13
C THR A 47 25.37 3.13 -1.45
N ASN A 48 25.07 2.40 -2.53
CA ASN A 48 25.57 2.67 -3.86
C ASN A 48 25.13 4.08 -4.33
N LYS A 49 26.10 4.91 -4.75
CA LYS A 49 25.86 6.30 -5.14
C LYS A 49 25.03 6.46 -6.42
N ASP A 50 24.99 5.42 -7.25
CA ASP A 50 24.19 5.36 -8.47
C ASP A 50 22.82 4.68 -8.23
N LEU A 51 22.44 4.45 -6.97
CA LEU A 51 21.13 3.90 -6.63
C LEU A 51 20.00 4.79 -7.18
N GLN A 52 19.19 4.17 -8.02
CA GLN A 52 17.91 4.69 -8.46
C GLN A 52 16.79 3.79 -7.95
N VAL A 53 15.68 4.42 -7.59
CA VAL A 53 14.47 3.73 -7.13
C VAL A 53 13.26 4.23 -7.89
N LEU A 54 12.38 3.31 -8.26
CA LEU A 54 11.10 3.63 -8.86
C LEU A 54 10.09 3.85 -7.74
N VAL A 55 9.59 5.09 -7.62
CA VAL A 55 8.68 5.48 -6.55
C VAL A 55 7.26 5.66 -7.07
N GLU A 56 6.29 5.20 -6.30
CA GLU A 56 4.89 5.62 -6.42
C GLU A 56 4.53 6.47 -5.22
N TYR A 57 4.00 7.68 -5.46
CA TYR A 57 3.65 8.61 -4.41
C TYR A 57 2.23 8.37 -3.87
N ASP A 58 2.05 8.60 -2.58
CA ASP A 58 0.72 8.60 -1.97
C ASP A 58 -0.16 9.71 -2.57
N GLY A 59 -1.46 9.42 -2.74
CA GLY A 59 -2.44 10.37 -3.26
C GLY A 59 -2.32 10.67 -4.77
N LEU A 60 -1.36 10.08 -5.47
CA LEU A 60 -1.24 10.16 -6.94
C LEU A 60 -1.57 8.83 -7.60
N GLU A 61 -1.96 8.89 -8.87
CA GLU A 61 -2.14 7.69 -9.69
C GLU A 61 -0.79 7.02 -9.97
N TRP A 62 -0.77 5.68 -10.05
CA TRP A 62 0.46 4.89 -10.24
C TRP A 62 1.21 5.24 -11.53
N GLN A 63 0.52 5.74 -12.55
CA GLN A 63 1.11 6.21 -13.81
C GLN A 63 2.04 7.42 -13.61
N LYS A 64 1.95 8.11 -12.47
CA LYS A 64 2.87 9.20 -12.07
C LYS A 64 4.15 8.68 -11.41
N ARG A 65 4.36 7.37 -11.38
CA ARG A 65 5.62 6.78 -10.92
C ARG A 65 6.82 7.36 -11.67
N GLU A 66 7.92 7.48 -10.98
CA GLU A 66 9.16 7.97 -11.58
C GLU A 66 10.39 7.29 -10.97
N TRP A 67 11.43 7.15 -11.79
CA TRP A 67 12.75 6.76 -11.31
C TRP A 67 13.45 7.97 -10.73
N VAL A 68 13.84 7.88 -9.45
CA VAL A 68 14.59 8.94 -8.76
C VAL A 68 15.99 8.48 -8.41
N SER A 69 16.98 9.35 -8.61
CA SER A 69 18.37 9.07 -8.20
C SER A 69 18.56 9.50 -6.74
N VAL A 70 18.64 8.51 -5.83
CA VAL A 70 18.56 8.74 -4.38
C VAL A 70 19.67 9.68 -3.90
N TYR A 71 20.91 9.46 -4.34
CA TYR A 71 22.08 10.19 -3.85
C TYR A 71 22.45 11.44 -4.64
N ARG A 72 21.71 11.78 -5.71
CA ARG A 72 22.02 12.95 -6.54
C ARG A 72 21.89 14.27 -5.73
N GLU A 73 22.86 15.17 -5.87
CA GLU A 73 23.04 16.36 -5.01
C GLU A 73 21.92 17.40 -5.05
N ASP A 74 21.18 17.46 -6.13
CA ASP A 74 20.08 18.40 -6.38
C ASP A 74 18.69 17.76 -6.22
N MET A 75 18.62 16.46 -5.91
CA MET A 75 17.35 15.74 -5.85
C MET A 75 16.66 15.88 -4.48
N PHE A 76 17.35 15.46 -3.41
CA PHE A 76 16.76 15.37 -2.07
C PHE A 76 17.59 16.06 -0.99
N LYS A 77 16.93 16.86 -0.15
CA LYS A 77 17.51 17.26 1.14
C LYS A 77 17.42 16.14 2.16
N VAL A 78 16.34 15.37 2.12
CA VAL A 78 16.11 14.22 2.99
C VAL A 78 15.49 13.11 2.14
N PHE A 79 15.99 11.88 2.27
CA PHE A 79 15.37 10.67 1.76
C PHE A 79 15.53 9.56 2.79
N MET A 80 14.41 9.04 3.28
CA MET A 80 14.36 8.05 4.35
C MET A 80 13.49 6.88 3.91
N VAL A 81 13.82 5.68 4.39
CA VAL A 81 13.09 4.46 4.07
C VAL A 81 12.63 3.81 5.35
N GLU A 82 11.42 3.27 5.32
CA GLU A 82 10.82 2.49 6.39
C GLU A 82 11.81 1.43 6.90
N SER A 83 11.80 1.22 8.20
CA SER A 83 12.80 0.40 8.85
C SER A 83 12.21 -0.55 9.90
N GLY A 84 11.01 -0.23 10.42
CA GLY A 84 10.20 -1.20 11.14
C GLY A 84 8.95 -0.58 11.76
N LEU A 85 8.14 -1.43 12.39
CA LEU A 85 6.90 -1.05 13.06
C LEU A 85 7.07 -1.04 14.58
N TYR A 86 6.60 0.04 15.22
CA TYR A 86 6.75 0.28 16.65
C TYR A 86 5.44 0.79 17.24
N TRP A 87 5.17 0.47 18.50
CA TRP A 87 4.22 1.22 19.31
C TRP A 87 4.83 2.58 19.66
N ALA A 88 4.17 3.64 19.20
CA ALA A 88 4.57 5.02 19.42
C ALA A 88 3.42 5.84 20.01
N ARG A 89 3.74 6.83 20.84
CA ARG A 89 2.74 7.71 21.43
C ARG A 89 2.31 8.78 20.43
N ARG A 90 1.00 8.99 20.30
CA ARG A 90 0.41 10.10 19.52
C ARG A 90 -0.74 10.78 20.26
N PRO A 91 -1.07 12.02 19.91
CA PRO A 91 -2.37 12.61 20.27
C PRO A 91 -3.51 11.72 19.79
N ASN A 92 -4.51 11.53 20.65
CA ASN A 92 -5.68 10.73 20.34
C ASN A 92 -6.48 11.39 19.19
N PRO A 93 -6.68 10.73 18.04
CA PRO A 93 -7.45 11.31 16.94
C PRO A 93 -8.95 11.44 17.24
N HIS A 94 -9.47 10.72 18.25
CA HIS A 94 -10.91 10.65 18.58
C HIS A 94 -11.27 11.28 19.93
N GLY A 95 -10.34 12.00 20.56
CA GLY A 95 -10.60 12.57 21.88
C GLY A 95 -9.41 13.30 22.47
N SER A 96 -9.44 13.49 23.78
CA SER A 96 -8.32 14.10 24.50
C SER A 96 -7.26 13.07 24.88
N GLY A 97 -6.06 13.56 25.19
CA GLY A 97 -4.95 12.75 25.68
C GLY A 97 -4.10 12.12 24.59
N THR A 98 -3.28 11.15 25.01
CA THR A 98 -2.34 10.44 24.14
C THR A 98 -2.49 8.94 24.32
N LEU A 99 -2.27 8.18 23.24
CA LEU A 99 -2.32 6.72 23.27
C LEU A 99 -1.19 6.12 22.42
N LEU A 100 -0.88 4.83 22.61
CA LEU A 100 0.09 4.14 21.76
C LEU A 100 -0.60 3.60 20.51
N TRP A 101 0.06 3.79 19.38
CA TRP A 101 -0.43 3.42 18.06
C TRP A 101 0.72 2.85 17.23
N PRO A 102 0.49 1.84 16.39
CA PRO A 102 1.52 1.29 15.52
C PRO A 102 2.01 2.35 14.51
N ALA A 103 3.31 2.64 14.51
CA ALA A 103 3.94 3.63 13.66
C ALA A 103 5.19 3.08 12.99
N LEU A 104 5.37 3.46 11.74
CA LEU A 104 6.57 3.19 10.97
C LEU A 104 7.67 4.14 11.42
N LYS A 105 8.82 3.54 11.74
CA LYS A 105 10.09 4.23 11.91
C LYS A 105 10.84 4.19 10.58
N PHE A 106 11.65 5.23 10.36
CA PHE A 106 12.44 5.37 9.15
C PHE A 106 13.93 5.43 9.46
N THR A 107 14.73 4.91 8.53
CA THR A 107 16.19 5.05 8.49
C THR A 107 16.55 6.01 7.37
N THR A 108 17.48 6.92 7.65
CA THR A 108 17.95 7.92 6.70
C THR A 108 18.91 7.30 5.69
N LEU A 109 18.64 7.50 4.39
CA LEU A 109 19.62 7.26 3.32
C LEU A 109 20.33 8.56 2.93
N VAL A 110 19.58 9.66 2.85
CA VAL A 110 20.12 11.00 2.56
C VAL A 110 19.62 11.98 3.62
N ALA A 111 20.54 12.73 4.22
CA ALA A 111 20.23 13.91 5.02
C ALA A 111 21.30 14.99 4.78
N ARG A 112 20.87 16.08 4.13
CA ARG A 112 21.67 17.29 3.86
C ARG A 112 21.26 18.45 4.79
N VAL A 113 20.48 18.13 5.81
CA VAL A 113 20.02 19.04 6.87
C VAL A 113 20.12 18.30 8.19
N ASP A 114 20.60 18.99 9.22
CA ASP A 114 20.64 18.44 10.57
C ASP A 114 19.22 18.43 11.18
N LEU A 115 18.72 17.23 11.48
CA LEU A 115 17.42 17.02 12.11
C LEU A 115 17.47 17.17 13.64
N LYS A 116 18.66 17.38 14.24
CA LYS A 116 18.87 17.53 15.69
C LYS A 116 18.27 16.38 16.51
N GLY A 117 18.39 15.16 16.00
CA GLY A 117 17.86 13.95 16.63
C GLY A 117 16.35 13.76 16.49
N LEU A 118 15.64 14.64 15.77
CA LEU A 118 14.23 14.41 15.43
C LEU A 118 14.11 13.26 14.42
N GLN A 119 13.20 12.34 14.71
CA GLN A 119 12.89 11.20 13.87
C GLN A 119 11.42 11.26 13.44
N PRO A 120 11.11 11.08 12.15
CA PRO A 120 9.72 10.92 11.71
C PRO A 120 9.16 9.58 12.15
N LEU A 121 7.88 9.60 12.50
CA LEU A 121 7.04 8.46 12.78
C LEU A 121 5.76 8.63 11.98
N GLU A 122 5.45 7.66 11.13
CA GLU A 122 4.23 7.65 10.35
C GLU A 122 3.28 6.59 10.91
N PHE A 123 2.14 7.04 11.43
CA PHE A 123 1.18 6.14 12.07
C PHE A 123 0.38 5.35 11.04
N LEU A 124 0.21 4.04 11.29
CA LEU A 124 -0.57 3.19 10.42
C LEU A 124 -2.05 3.62 10.39
N HIS A 125 -2.76 3.19 9.35
CA HIS A 125 -4.15 3.50 9.03
C HIS A 125 -4.39 4.93 8.52
N ASP A 126 -3.90 5.97 9.21
CA ASP A 126 -4.17 7.37 8.84
C ASP A 126 -2.96 8.15 8.32
N GLN A 127 -1.78 7.53 8.28
CA GLN A 127 -0.54 8.13 7.78
C GLN A 127 -0.17 9.44 8.50
N TYR A 128 -0.66 9.64 9.73
CA TYR A 128 -0.32 10.83 10.50
C TYR A 128 1.19 10.87 10.75
N LEU A 129 1.84 11.98 10.41
CA LEU A 129 3.29 12.13 10.53
C LEU A 129 3.64 12.96 11.77
N LEU A 130 4.43 12.37 12.68
CA LEU A 130 4.93 13.01 13.89
C LEU A 130 6.45 13.03 13.89
N PHE A 131 7.05 14.11 14.39
CA PHE A 131 8.50 14.22 14.58
C PHE A 131 8.80 14.19 16.07
N SER A 132 9.56 13.20 16.51
CA SER A 132 9.89 12.98 17.92
C SER A 132 11.39 12.89 18.11
N SER A 133 11.89 13.51 19.18
CA SER A 133 13.24 13.26 19.72
C SER A 133 13.25 12.12 20.73
N ASP A 134 12.08 11.66 21.17
CA ASP A 134 11.93 10.57 22.12
C ASP A 134 12.17 9.21 21.45
N SER A 135 13.02 8.41 22.07
CA SER A 135 13.41 7.08 21.62
C SER A 135 12.65 5.96 22.36
N GLN A 136 11.70 6.28 23.24
CA GLN A 136 10.85 5.30 23.93
C GLN A 136 9.81 4.65 23.00
N LEU A 137 10.30 4.07 21.91
CA LEU A 137 9.53 3.26 20.99
C LEU A 137 9.60 1.81 21.46
N GLN A 138 8.45 1.17 21.57
CA GLN A 138 8.40 -0.26 21.86
C GLN A 138 8.20 -1.00 20.54
N PRO A 139 9.04 -1.98 20.17
CA PRO A 139 8.83 -2.72 18.93
C PRO A 139 7.46 -3.37 18.87
N TYR A 140 6.78 -3.24 17.73
CA TYR A 140 5.53 -3.95 17.50
C TYR A 140 5.85 -5.42 17.19
N LYS A 141 5.19 -6.33 17.92
CA LYS A 141 5.28 -7.79 17.68
C LYS A 141 3.92 -8.32 17.26
N GLU A 142 2.91 -7.98 18.02
CA GLU A 142 1.53 -8.35 17.80
C GLU A 142 0.62 -7.25 18.35
N TRP A 143 -0.66 -7.36 18.04
CA TRP A 143 -1.66 -6.45 18.56
C TRP A 143 -1.88 -6.66 20.05
N ASP A 144 -1.66 -5.61 20.84
CA ASP A 144 -1.90 -5.61 22.29
C ASP A 144 -2.98 -4.57 22.64
N PRO A 145 -4.20 -5.01 23.02
CA PRO A 145 -5.29 -4.11 23.41
C PRO A 145 -5.00 -3.25 24.66
N GLY A 146 -4.06 -3.71 25.51
CA GLY A 146 -3.58 -3.00 26.69
C GLY A 146 -2.64 -1.86 26.30
N LEU A 147 -1.69 -2.10 25.39
CA LEU A 147 -0.83 -1.05 24.84
C LEU A 147 -1.61 -0.02 24.03
N ALA A 148 -2.62 -0.44 23.26
CA ALA A 148 -3.45 0.46 22.45
C ALA A 148 -4.27 1.50 23.26
N GLY A 149 -4.10 1.55 24.59
CA GLY A 149 -4.44 2.72 25.40
C GLY A 149 -5.91 3.10 25.41
N GLY A 150 -6.80 2.13 25.21
CA GLY A 150 -8.24 2.36 25.17
C GLY A 150 -8.82 2.62 23.77
N LEU A 151 -8.04 2.46 22.69
CA LEU A 151 -8.61 2.36 21.34
C LEU A 151 -9.56 1.14 21.31
N ARG A 152 -10.81 1.34 20.88
CA ARG A 152 -11.88 0.32 20.87
C ARG A 152 -12.74 0.42 19.61
N GLY A 153 -13.58 -0.59 19.40
CA GLY A 153 -14.55 -0.61 18.31
C GLY A 153 -13.89 -0.63 16.93
N GLN A 154 -14.55 0.01 15.97
CA GLN A 154 -14.15 0.01 14.56
C GLN A 154 -12.74 0.57 14.34
N ALA A 155 -12.39 1.69 14.98
CA ALA A 155 -11.06 2.29 14.85
C ALA A 155 -9.95 1.34 15.32
N ALA A 156 -10.16 0.58 16.39
CA ALA A 156 -9.19 -0.41 16.83
C ALA A 156 -9.03 -1.56 15.81
N ALA A 157 -10.14 -2.00 15.21
CA ALA A 157 -10.13 -3.06 14.21
C ALA A 157 -9.36 -2.64 12.94
N GLU A 158 -9.57 -1.41 12.47
CA GLU A 158 -8.92 -0.89 11.26
C GLU A 158 -7.41 -0.70 11.45
N VAL A 159 -6.98 -0.23 12.62
CA VAL A 159 -5.55 -0.10 12.94
C VAL A 159 -4.89 -1.45 13.11
N ARG A 160 -5.58 -2.39 13.79
CA ARG A 160 -5.13 -3.77 13.92
C ARG A 160 -4.96 -4.41 12.56
N GLU A 161 -5.92 -4.23 11.66
CA GLU A 161 -5.85 -4.78 10.31
C GLU A 161 -4.73 -4.14 9.49
N ALA A 162 -4.53 -2.82 9.59
CA ALA A 162 -3.40 -2.16 8.94
C ALA A 162 -2.05 -2.72 9.43
N ALA A 163 -1.91 -3.00 10.72
CA ALA A 163 -0.73 -3.64 11.28
C ALA A 163 -0.57 -5.09 10.81
N ARG A 164 -1.66 -5.87 10.76
CA ARG A 164 -1.67 -7.24 10.24
C ARG A 164 -1.22 -7.30 8.78
N VAL A 165 -1.80 -6.46 7.92
CA VAL A 165 -1.45 -6.35 6.50
C VAL A 165 0.02 -5.95 6.31
N TRP A 166 0.51 -5.03 7.14
CA TRP A 166 1.93 -4.67 7.11
C TRP A 166 2.83 -5.86 7.49
N CYS A 167 2.51 -6.57 8.58
CA CYS A 167 3.26 -7.77 8.99
C CYS A 167 3.24 -8.86 7.92
N GLU A 168 2.07 -9.16 7.34
CA GLU A 168 1.92 -10.13 6.26
C GLU A 168 2.75 -9.74 5.02
N ALA A 169 2.79 -8.46 4.67
CA ALA A 169 3.63 -7.97 3.58
C ALA A 169 5.14 -8.13 3.87
N GLN A 170 5.57 -7.91 5.11
CA GLN A 170 6.96 -8.13 5.51
C GLN A 170 7.33 -9.62 5.50
N ASP A 171 6.45 -10.48 6.00
CA ASP A 171 6.67 -11.93 6.03
C ASP A 171 6.65 -12.52 4.61
N GLY A 172 5.69 -12.12 3.76
CA GLY A 172 5.62 -12.54 2.37
C GLY A 172 6.87 -12.18 1.57
N GLN A 173 7.41 -10.97 1.76
CA GLN A 173 8.68 -10.62 1.14
C GLN A 173 9.84 -11.43 1.73
N ARG A 174 9.88 -11.61 3.05
CA ARG A 174 10.95 -12.40 3.69
C ARG A 174 10.98 -13.82 3.13
N ILE A 175 9.82 -14.43 2.90
CA ILE A 175 9.71 -15.75 2.25
C ILE A 175 10.29 -15.70 0.83
N LEU A 176 9.91 -14.71 0.01
CA LEU A 176 10.44 -14.52 -1.35
C LEU A 176 11.97 -14.38 -1.38
N LEU A 177 12.57 -13.79 -0.35
CA LEU A 177 14.01 -13.55 -0.27
C LEU A 177 14.80 -14.71 0.34
N THR A 178 14.24 -15.38 1.35
CA THR A 178 14.99 -16.35 2.19
C THR A 178 14.67 -17.81 1.89
N THR A 179 13.49 -18.09 1.33
CA THR A 179 13.06 -19.44 0.95
C THR A 179 12.45 -19.45 -0.46
N PRO A 180 13.12 -18.93 -1.49
CA PRO A 180 12.55 -18.83 -2.84
C PRO A 180 12.30 -20.20 -3.51
N SER A 181 13.12 -21.22 -3.20
CA SER A 181 13.03 -22.54 -3.81
C SER A 181 11.74 -23.31 -3.46
N VAL A 182 11.14 -23.04 -2.29
CA VAL A 182 9.87 -23.67 -1.90
C VAL A 182 8.64 -23.04 -2.56
N LEU A 183 8.84 -21.96 -3.34
CA LEU A 183 7.77 -21.18 -3.94
C LEU A 183 7.41 -21.62 -5.36
N VAL A 184 8.10 -22.62 -5.92
CA VAL A 184 7.72 -23.19 -7.21
C VAL A 184 6.28 -23.72 -7.15
N GLY A 185 5.46 -23.31 -8.11
CA GLY A 185 4.02 -23.60 -8.16
C GLY A 185 3.14 -22.55 -7.46
N TYR A 186 3.71 -21.62 -6.69
CA TYR A 186 2.94 -20.56 -6.04
C TYR A 186 2.62 -19.42 -7.02
N ARG A 187 1.47 -18.79 -6.79
CA ARG A 187 1.06 -17.59 -7.52
C ARG A 187 1.63 -16.34 -6.88
N VAL A 188 2.08 -15.43 -7.73
CA VAL A 188 2.71 -14.17 -7.32
C VAL A 188 2.15 -13.01 -8.14
N GLN A 189 2.06 -11.85 -7.50
CA GLN A 189 1.83 -10.57 -8.15
C GLN A 189 3.19 -9.91 -8.33
N VAL A 190 3.54 -9.55 -9.56
CA VAL A 190 4.82 -8.93 -9.89
C VAL A 190 4.57 -7.52 -10.41
N TYR A 191 5.32 -6.55 -9.88
CA TYR A 191 5.21 -5.17 -10.30
C TYR A 191 5.78 -4.97 -11.70
N ARG A 192 5.12 -4.19 -12.56
CA ARG A 192 5.66 -3.80 -13.86
C ARG A 192 6.36 -2.45 -13.75
N SER A 193 7.69 -2.46 -13.83
CA SER A 193 8.51 -1.23 -13.86
C SER A 193 8.19 -0.34 -15.06
N GLU A 194 7.84 -0.96 -16.18
CA GLU A 194 7.52 -0.30 -17.46
C GLU A 194 6.18 -0.78 -18.02
N GLY A 195 5.62 -0.04 -18.98
CA GLY A 195 4.37 -0.40 -19.66
C GLY A 195 3.09 0.20 -19.05
N THR A 196 1.93 -0.32 -19.50
CA THR A 196 0.59 0.29 -19.31
C THR A 196 -0.22 -0.28 -18.15
N THR A 197 0.35 -1.18 -17.37
CA THR A 197 -0.30 -1.83 -16.23
C THR A 197 0.64 -1.84 -15.05
N GLN A 198 0.08 -1.81 -13.84
CA GLN A 198 0.87 -1.66 -12.62
C GLN A 198 1.48 -2.99 -12.15
N PHE A 199 0.71 -4.07 -12.26
CA PHE A 199 1.08 -5.40 -11.81
C PHE A 199 0.61 -6.44 -12.82
N TYR A 200 1.28 -7.59 -12.81
CA TYR A 200 0.82 -8.81 -13.43
C TYR A 200 0.74 -9.93 -12.41
N THR A 201 -0.02 -10.97 -12.77
CA THR A 201 -0.06 -12.20 -11.99
C THR A 201 0.67 -13.28 -12.76
N ALA A 202 1.41 -14.08 -12.03
CA ALA A 202 2.25 -15.13 -12.60
C ALA A 202 2.31 -16.34 -11.66
N VAL A 203 2.80 -17.46 -12.18
CA VAL A 203 3.18 -18.65 -11.41
C VAL A 203 4.70 -18.71 -11.36
N ILE A 204 5.26 -18.94 -10.17
CA ILE A 204 6.69 -19.19 -10.02
C ILE A 204 6.99 -20.59 -10.55
N VAL A 205 7.86 -20.72 -11.54
CA VAL A 205 8.20 -22.00 -12.18
C VAL A 205 9.64 -22.44 -11.91
N GLY A 206 10.50 -21.52 -11.45
CA GLY A 206 11.88 -21.82 -11.12
C GLY A 206 12.52 -20.78 -10.23
N TYR A 207 13.65 -21.16 -9.64
CA TYR A 207 14.54 -20.26 -8.91
C TYR A 207 15.98 -20.56 -9.30
N ASN A 208 16.74 -19.53 -9.65
CA ASN A 208 18.14 -19.64 -9.97
C ASN A 208 18.99 -19.19 -8.76
N GLU A 209 19.68 -20.14 -8.12
CA GLU A 209 20.50 -19.85 -6.93
C GLU A 209 21.72 -18.96 -7.24
N THR A 210 22.19 -18.92 -8.49
CA THR A 210 23.41 -18.19 -8.88
C THR A 210 23.17 -16.68 -8.90
N ASN A 211 22.10 -16.24 -9.56
CA ASN A 211 21.75 -14.81 -9.67
C ASN A 211 20.64 -14.39 -8.69
N ARG A 212 20.02 -15.35 -8.01
CA ARG A 212 18.90 -15.18 -7.07
C ARG A 212 17.61 -14.67 -7.72
N GLU A 213 17.39 -14.97 -8.99
CA GLU A 213 16.16 -14.62 -9.72
C GLU A 213 15.12 -15.74 -9.65
N LEU A 214 13.85 -15.33 -9.63
CA LEU A 214 12.69 -16.20 -9.80
C LEU A 214 12.28 -16.20 -11.27
N THR A 215 12.13 -17.38 -11.86
CA THR A 215 11.49 -17.52 -13.16
C THR A 215 9.98 -17.62 -12.94
N VAL A 216 9.23 -16.72 -13.57
CA VAL A 216 7.78 -16.62 -13.42
C VAL A 216 7.11 -16.65 -14.79
N THR A 217 5.99 -17.35 -14.91
CA THR A 217 5.19 -17.38 -16.14
C THR A 217 3.96 -16.49 -15.98
N ASP A 218 3.85 -15.43 -16.79
CA ASP A 218 2.71 -14.50 -16.77
C ASP A 218 1.40 -15.22 -17.16
N ASP A 219 0.34 -15.06 -16.37
CA ASP A 219 -0.95 -15.74 -16.60
C ASP A 219 -1.69 -15.31 -17.87
N THR A 220 -1.33 -14.16 -18.43
CA THR A 220 -2.03 -13.52 -19.55
C THR A 220 -1.32 -13.76 -20.87
N VAL A 221 -0.01 -13.52 -20.92
CA VAL A 221 0.80 -13.69 -22.15
C VAL A 221 1.49 -15.05 -22.23
N LEU A 222 1.54 -15.79 -21.12
CA LEU A 222 2.19 -17.11 -21.02
C LEU A 222 3.68 -17.10 -21.38
N GLU A 223 4.33 -15.94 -21.23
CA GLU A 223 5.76 -15.77 -21.38
C GLU A 223 6.47 -15.90 -20.03
N GLU A 224 7.71 -16.40 -20.07
CA GLU A 224 8.58 -16.48 -18.91
C GLU A 224 9.35 -15.17 -18.72
N HIS A 225 9.40 -14.71 -17.48
CA HIS A 225 10.19 -13.57 -17.03
C HIS A 225 11.12 -14.02 -15.91
N ASN A 226 12.32 -13.43 -15.86
CA ASN A 226 13.25 -13.62 -14.74
C ASN A 226 13.26 -12.35 -13.91
N GLU A 227 12.85 -12.47 -12.65
CA GLU A 227 12.61 -11.34 -11.78
C GLU A 227 13.36 -11.50 -10.46
N ASP A 228 14.03 -10.44 -10.01
CA ASP A 228 14.74 -10.43 -8.75
C ASP A 228 13.87 -9.81 -7.64
N PRO A 229 13.43 -10.58 -6.62
CA PRO A 229 12.59 -10.06 -5.55
C PRO A 229 13.29 -9.02 -4.66
N CYS A 230 14.61 -8.85 -4.76
CA CYS A 230 15.34 -7.78 -4.08
C CYS A 230 15.20 -6.42 -4.80
N LEU A 231 15.02 -6.46 -6.12
CA LEU A 231 15.07 -5.29 -7.01
C LEU A 231 13.69 -4.92 -7.58
N LEU A 232 12.73 -5.83 -7.56
CA LEU A 232 11.38 -5.60 -8.05
C LEU A 232 10.33 -6.10 -7.06
N GLN A 233 9.26 -5.32 -6.87
CA GLN A 233 8.27 -5.69 -5.89
C GLN A 233 7.45 -6.89 -6.35
N MET A 234 7.46 -7.93 -5.52
CA MET A 234 6.69 -9.15 -5.71
C MET A 234 5.86 -9.43 -4.45
N ARG A 235 4.69 -10.05 -4.61
CA ARG A 235 3.81 -10.43 -3.49
C ARG A 235 3.14 -11.77 -3.75
N LEU A 236 3.22 -12.69 -2.81
CA LEU A 236 2.48 -13.95 -2.90
C LEU A 236 0.97 -13.67 -2.92
N ILE A 237 0.22 -14.40 -3.75
CA ILE A 237 -1.23 -14.23 -3.89
C ILE A 237 -1.96 -15.42 -3.27
N GLY A 238 -2.91 -15.11 -2.39
CA GLY A 238 -3.90 -16.05 -1.85
C GLY A 238 -4.14 -15.80 -0.37
N ASP A 239 -5.38 -15.98 0.06
CA ASP A 239 -5.80 -15.71 1.44
C ASP A 239 -5.06 -16.67 2.38
N GLY A 240 -4.29 -16.11 3.34
CA GLY A 240 -3.57 -16.90 4.34
C GLY A 240 -2.34 -17.67 3.83
N VAL A 241 -1.97 -17.53 2.54
CA VAL A 241 -0.82 -18.25 1.95
C VAL A 241 0.48 -17.97 2.71
N VAL A 242 0.76 -16.71 3.03
CA VAL A 242 1.95 -16.31 3.78
C VAL A 242 1.95 -16.98 5.15
N GLU A 243 0.83 -16.92 5.87
CA GLU A 243 0.72 -17.52 7.21
C GLU A 243 0.89 -19.05 7.16
N SER A 244 0.31 -19.72 6.16
CA SER A 244 0.45 -21.17 6.00
C SER A 244 1.88 -21.58 5.69
N ILE A 245 2.59 -20.87 4.80
CA ILE A 245 4.03 -21.12 4.55
C ILE A 245 4.83 -20.93 5.83
N MET A 246 4.56 -19.85 6.57
CA MET A 246 5.22 -19.58 7.86
C MET A 246 4.99 -20.68 8.90
N ARG A 247 3.83 -21.36 8.86
CA ARG A 247 3.51 -22.52 9.70
C ARG A 247 4.08 -23.85 9.18
N GLY A 248 4.67 -23.87 7.98
CA GLY A 248 5.15 -25.08 7.33
C GLY A 248 4.03 -25.96 6.75
N GLU A 249 2.85 -25.39 6.54
CA GLU A 249 1.73 -26.08 5.89
C GLU A 249 1.99 -26.16 4.38
N GLU A 250 1.66 -27.30 3.78
CA GLU A 250 1.73 -27.46 2.33
C GLU A 250 0.51 -26.79 1.70
N VAL A 251 0.70 -25.59 1.15
CA VAL A 251 -0.40 -24.77 0.62
C VAL A 251 -0.95 -25.30 -0.72
N GLY A 252 -0.26 -26.26 -1.33
CA GLY A 252 -0.58 -26.76 -2.66
C GLY A 252 -0.48 -25.67 -3.74
N ILE A 253 -0.59 -26.06 -5.02
CA ILE A 253 -0.68 -25.10 -6.12
C ILE A 253 -1.99 -24.32 -5.94
N THR A 254 -1.91 -23.02 -5.64
CA THR A 254 -3.13 -22.21 -5.41
C THR A 254 -3.98 -22.20 -6.68
N PRO A 255 -5.21 -22.76 -6.66
CA PRO A 255 -6.02 -22.85 -7.86
C PRO A 255 -6.39 -21.44 -8.36
N ARG A 256 -6.41 -21.29 -9.69
CA ARG A 256 -6.89 -20.07 -10.36
C ARG A 256 -8.33 -19.82 -9.88
N ARG A 257 -8.57 -18.75 -9.12
CA ARG A 257 -9.94 -18.36 -8.75
C ARG A 257 -10.66 -17.93 -10.04
N SER A 258 -11.47 -18.82 -10.60
CA SER A 258 -12.34 -18.52 -11.74
C SER A 258 -13.20 -17.30 -11.39
N ARG A 259 -13.28 -16.32 -12.30
CA ARG A 259 -14.06 -15.07 -12.15
C ARG A 259 -15.58 -15.32 -12.25
N SER A 260 -16.10 -16.21 -11.41
CA SER A 260 -17.53 -16.49 -11.29
C SER A 260 -17.84 -17.14 -9.94
N SER A 261 -17.96 -16.32 -8.89
CA SER A 261 -18.72 -16.68 -7.68
C SER A 261 -19.10 -15.42 -6.92
N VAL A 262 -20.03 -14.65 -7.50
CA VAL A 262 -21.01 -13.94 -6.67
C VAL A 262 -22.02 -15.00 -6.25
N ALA A 263 -22.21 -15.13 -4.94
CA ALA A 263 -23.20 -15.93 -4.22
C ALA A 263 -22.96 -17.46 -4.12
N ALA A 264 -22.46 -17.88 -2.96
CA ALA A 264 -23.07 -18.95 -2.17
C ALA A 264 -22.57 -18.85 -0.72
N THR A 265 -23.41 -18.36 0.17
CA THR A 265 -23.22 -18.42 1.63
C THR A 265 -23.38 -19.87 2.10
N PRO A 266 -22.52 -20.39 3.00
CA PRO A 266 -22.75 -21.68 3.64
C PRO A 266 -23.50 -21.44 4.96
N ASN A 267 -24.78 -21.83 5.03
CA ASN A 267 -25.46 -22.01 6.31
C ASN A 267 -25.66 -23.50 6.57
N HIS A 268 -25.28 -23.91 7.78
CA HIS A 268 -25.27 -25.28 8.26
C HIS A 268 -26.33 -25.45 9.38
N PHE A 269 -26.89 -26.68 9.45
CA PHE A 269 -27.66 -27.34 10.53
C PHE A 269 -29.19 -27.12 10.64
N PRO A 270 -29.97 -28.06 11.24
CA PRO A 270 -29.92 -29.55 11.22
C PRO A 270 -31.34 -30.18 11.04
N PRO A 271 -31.57 -31.53 11.16
CA PRO A 271 -32.76 -32.21 10.64
C PRO A 271 -33.91 -32.30 11.66
N THR A 272 -35.15 -32.36 11.17
CA THR A 272 -36.31 -32.82 11.95
C THR A 272 -37.10 -33.90 11.20
N ALA A 273 -37.55 -34.90 11.96
CA ALA A 273 -38.20 -36.11 11.47
C ALA A 273 -39.74 -36.03 11.53
N ARG A 274 -40.39 -36.90 10.73
CA ARG A 274 -41.83 -37.30 10.70
C ARG A 274 -42.76 -36.26 10.05
N ARG A 275 -43.64 -36.58 9.08
CA ARG A 275 -44.70 -37.63 9.07
C ARG A 275 -45.25 -37.86 7.63
N ARG A 276 -46.02 -38.95 7.50
CA ARG A 276 -46.69 -39.57 6.33
C ARG A 276 -47.76 -38.72 5.62
N GLY A 277 -47.99 -39.01 4.33
CA GLY A 277 -49.33 -39.25 3.74
C GLY A 277 -49.79 -38.41 2.54
N GLY A 278 -50.26 -39.10 1.48
CA GLY A 278 -51.24 -38.64 0.46
C GLY A 278 -50.68 -37.85 -0.74
N GLU A 279 -50.58 -38.42 -1.94
CA GLU A 279 -51.61 -38.52 -3.01
C GLU A 279 -51.77 -37.27 -3.91
N SER A 280 -51.36 -37.46 -5.18
CA SER A 280 -51.95 -36.98 -6.45
C SER A 280 -52.42 -35.54 -6.67
N GLY A 281 -51.98 -34.91 -7.78
CA GLY A 281 -52.80 -33.91 -8.49
C GLY A 281 -52.07 -32.81 -9.27
N HIS A 282 -51.88 -33.03 -10.57
CA HIS A 282 -51.94 -32.10 -11.71
C HIS A 282 -51.58 -30.59 -11.67
N GLN A 283 -50.73 -30.24 -12.66
CA GLN A 283 -50.85 -29.20 -13.71
C GLN A 283 -50.59 -27.70 -13.43
N HIS A 284 -49.61 -27.19 -14.18
CA HIS A 284 -49.60 -25.97 -15.01
C HIS A 284 -50.37 -24.72 -14.53
N HIS A 285 -49.65 -23.61 -14.31
CA HIS A 285 -49.69 -22.47 -15.24
C HIS A 285 -48.59 -21.43 -14.97
N GLN A 286 -48.02 -20.96 -16.08
CA GLN A 286 -47.27 -19.71 -16.17
C GLN A 286 -48.18 -18.53 -15.84
N HIS A 287 -47.65 -17.52 -15.16
CA HIS A 287 -48.06 -16.14 -15.41
C HIS A 287 -46.87 -15.20 -15.24
N GLN A 288 -46.49 -14.61 -16.37
CA GLN A 288 -45.62 -13.47 -16.51
C GLN A 288 -46.48 -12.21 -16.24
N LEU A 289 -46.02 -11.33 -15.36
CA LEU A 289 -46.55 -9.98 -15.21
C LEU A 289 -45.39 -9.00 -15.14
N GLN A 290 -45.29 -8.18 -16.18
CA GLN A 290 -44.60 -6.90 -16.17
C GLN A 290 -45.38 -5.94 -15.27
N SER A 291 -44.67 -5.15 -14.46
CA SER A 291 -45.17 -3.85 -14.03
C SER A 291 -44.02 -2.88 -13.84
N GLN A 292 -44.08 -1.80 -14.63
CA GLN A 292 -43.36 -0.55 -14.46
C GLN A 292 -43.65 0.06 -13.08
N GLY A 293 -42.68 0.82 -12.55
CA GLY A 293 -42.85 1.59 -11.32
C GLY A 293 -41.71 2.59 -11.15
N GLU A 294 -42.03 3.85 -11.39
CA GLU A 294 -41.20 5.04 -11.35
C GLU A 294 -40.54 5.38 -10.00
N VAL A 295 -39.35 6.01 -10.14
CA VAL A 295 -38.86 7.21 -9.44
C VAL A 295 -38.78 7.23 -7.92
N ARG A 296 -37.56 7.44 -7.40
CA ARG A 296 -37.26 8.52 -6.44
C ARG A 296 -35.76 8.81 -6.30
N LYS A 297 -35.38 10.03 -6.73
CA LYS A 297 -34.11 10.70 -6.41
C LYS A 297 -34.20 11.29 -4.99
N LEU A 298 -33.16 11.09 -4.18
CA LEU A 298 -32.82 11.91 -3.00
C LEU A 298 -31.31 12.20 -3.10
N ARG A 299 -30.96 13.38 -3.64
CA ARG A 299 -30.48 14.59 -2.93
C ARG A 299 -29.12 14.42 -2.22
N ARG A 300 -28.08 14.87 -2.94
CA ARG A 300 -26.79 15.35 -2.41
C ARG A 300 -27.00 16.69 -1.70
N ASN A 301 -26.44 16.84 -0.50
CA ASN A 301 -26.31 18.14 0.16
C ASN A 301 -25.00 18.82 -0.23
N HIS A 302 -25.12 20.13 -0.43
CA HIS A 302 -24.10 21.08 -0.85
C HIS A 302 -23.33 21.63 0.35
N ILE A 303 -22.04 21.89 0.14
CA ILE A 303 -21.16 22.67 1.03
C ILE A 303 -21.33 24.16 0.69
N VAL A 304 -21.39 25.00 1.72
CA VAL A 304 -21.49 26.45 1.67
C VAL A 304 -20.10 27.07 1.47
N GLN A 305 -19.94 27.95 0.48
CA GLN A 305 -18.84 28.90 0.39
C GLN A 305 -19.39 30.32 0.26
N THR A 306 -18.92 31.20 1.13
CA THR A 306 -19.19 32.64 1.15
C THR A 306 -18.18 33.37 0.28
N THR A 307 -18.66 34.12 -0.72
CA THR A 307 -17.91 35.14 -1.45
C THR A 307 -18.06 36.52 -0.78
N PRO A 308 -17.22 37.48 -1.17
CA PRO A 308 -17.80 38.75 -1.63
C PRO A 308 -17.34 39.14 -3.04
N SER A 309 -18.35 39.31 -3.89
CA SER A 309 -18.55 40.28 -4.98
C SER A 309 -17.85 41.65 -4.79
N SER A 310 -17.55 42.50 -5.79
CA SER A 310 -17.75 42.52 -7.25
C SER A 310 -17.06 43.78 -7.83
N ASN A 311 -16.98 43.80 -9.17
CA ASN A 311 -17.01 44.91 -10.13
C ASN A 311 -15.72 45.15 -10.90
N ASN A 312 -15.63 44.65 -12.14
CA ASN A 312 -16.15 45.24 -13.40
C ASN A 312 -15.43 46.52 -13.81
N ASN A 313 -14.63 46.45 -14.89
CA ASN A 313 -14.89 47.31 -16.03
C ASN A 313 -14.32 46.80 -17.36
N LYS A 314 -15.03 47.24 -18.41
CA LYS A 314 -15.00 46.88 -19.83
C LYS A 314 -13.73 47.30 -20.58
N GLY A 315 -13.46 46.64 -21.71
CA GLY A 315 -13.25 47.38 -22.97
C GLY A 315 -12.07 47.00 -23.87
N LYS A 316 -12.42 46.38 -25.01
CA LYS A 316 -11.96 46.63 -26.39
C LYS A 316 -10.49 46.41 -26.83
N LYS A 317 -10.42 45.55 -27.86
CA LYS A 317 -9.73 45.67 -29.18
C LYS A 317 -8.19 45.57 -29.27
N SER A 318 -7.79 44.58 -30.08
CA SER A 318 -6.90 44.69 -31.26
C SER A 318 -5.52 45.33 -31.06
N SER A 319 -4.45 44.55 -31.17
CA SER A 319 -3.63 44.47 -32.40
C SER A 319 -2.36 43.65 -32.18
N GLU A 320 -2.11 42.80 -33.17
CA GLU A 320 -0.87 42.18 -33.59
C GLU A 320 0.37 43.11 -33.50
N VAL A 321 1.45 42.67 -32.83
CA VAL A 321 2.83 43.09 -33.13
C VAL A 321 3.77 41.92 -32.82
N LYS A 322 4.36 41.38 -33.90
CA LYS A 322 5.57 40.56 -33.91
C LYS A 322 6.74 41.35 -33.31
N PHE A 323 7.59 40.73 -32.50
CA PHE A 323 9.00 41.13 -32.46
C PHE A 323 9.94 39.93 -32.35
N LEU A 324 10.97 40.05 -33.19
CA LEU A 324 12.05 39.13 -33.50
C LEU A 324 13.07 38.99 -32.36
N MET A 325 13.78 37.85 -32.39
CA MET A 325 15.15 37.67 -31.90
C MET A 325 16.10 38.77 -32.40
N CYS A 326 16.97 39.28 -31.52
CA CYS A 326 18.41 39.34 -31.78
C CYS A 326 19.19 39.78 -30.51
N CYS A 327 20.42 39.27 -30.44
CA CYS A 327 21.49 39.42 -29.44
C CYS A 327 21.38 38.52 -28.20
#